data_AF-W6QJD9-F1
#
_entry.id   AF-W6QJD9-F1
#
_cell.length_a   1.000
_cell.length_b   1.000
_cell.length_c   1.000
_cell.angle_alpha   90.00
_cell.angle_beta   90.00
_cell.angle_gamma   90.00
#
_symmetry.space_group_name_H-M   'P 1'
#
loop_
_entity.id
_entity.type
_entity.pdbx_description
1 polymer ?
#
loop_
_entity_poly.entity_id
_entity_poly.type
_entity_poly.pdbx_seq_one_letter_code
_entity_poly.pdbx_strand_id
1 'polypeptide(L)'
;MDTNALIDIVHEVQGQIWVDRVNETYRMSHLCQWVSTFHPDKLPCQLDGTFHHGAFNAGMKMVFSDNTTWMVRFLCVGMALNDYADEKVAMEVTALNLIRTSTVIPVPQVQAWGPAARNPLGLASSVQDAKTLNMRLSMTAC
;
A
#
# COMPACT_ATOMS: atom_id res chain seq x y z
N MET A 1 1.23 30.08 9.00
CA MET A 1 2.38 29.19 9.26
C MET A 1 3.24 29.31 8.03
N ASP A 2 4.48 29.77 8.17
CA ASP A 2 5.39 29.95 7.04
C ASP A 2 6.02 28.59 6.74
N THR A 3 5.64 27.95 5.63
CA THR A 3 6.22 26.66 5.22
C THR A 3 7.47 26.92 4.41
N ASN A 4 8.46 26.03 4.56
CA ASN A 4 9.67 26.15 3.76
C ASN A 4 9.35 25.70 2.33
N ALA A 5 9.11 26.65 1.44
CA ALA A 5 8.73 26.40 0.05
C ALA A 5 9.70 25.46 -0.70
N LEU A 6 11.00 25.43 -0.32
CA LEU A 6 11.96 24.49 -0.90
C LEU A 6 11.67 23.04 -0.49
N ILE A 7 11.26 22.83 0.76
CA ILE A 7 10.86 21.50 1.26
C ILE A 7 9.58 21.05 0.55
N ASP A 8 8.63 21.96 0.34
CA ASP A 8 7.38 21.65 -0.36
C ASP A 8 7.63 21.19 -1.81
N ILE A 9 8.53 21.87 -2.54
CA ILE A 9 8.95 21.45 -3.89
C ILE A 9 9.65 20.09 -3.87
N VAL A 10 10.54 19.85 -2.89
CA VAL A 10 11.23 18.55 -2.76
C VAL A 10 10.22 17.43 -2.53
N HIS A 11 9.23 17.65 -1.68
CA HIS A 11 8.16 16.69 -1.41
C HIS A 11 7.32 16.39 -2.65
N GLU A 12 6.94 17.41 -3.42
CA GLU A 12 6.19 17.25 -4.67
C GLU A 12 6.96 16.39 -5.68
N VAL A 13 8.23 16.69 -5.90
CA VAL A 13 9.09 15.92 -6.82
C VAL A 13 9.28 14.48 -6.33
N GLN A 14 9.49 14.27 -5.04
CA GLN A 14 9.60 12.93 -4.45
C GLN A 14 8.30 12.13 -4.59
N GLY A 15 7.15 12.78 -4.40
CA GLY A 15 5.84 12.19 -4.60
C GLY A 15 5.64 11.72 -6.04
N GLN A 16 6.01 12.56 -7.02
CA GLN A 16 5.90 12.20 -8.43
C GLN A 16 6.81 11.03 -8.81
N ILE A 17 8.07 11.03 -8.38
CA ILE A 17 9.01 9.91 -8.60
C ILE A 17 8.45 8.61 -8.03
N TRP A 18 7.83 8.69 -6.86
CA TRP A 18 7.21 7.53 -6.22
C TRP A 18 6.01 7.01 -7.00
N VAL A 19 5.14 7.90 -7.48
CA VAL A 19 4.00 7.53 -8.35
C VAL A 19 4.50 6.81 -9.61
N ASP A 20 5.56 7.32 -10.23
CA ASP A 20 6.14 6.73 -11.43
C ASP A 20 6.67 5.31 -11.18
N ARG A 21 7.38 5.09 -10.05
CA ARG A 21 7.84 3.76 -9.64
C ARG A 21 6.70 2.79 -9.40
N VAL A 22 5.67 3.24 -8.69
CA VAL A 22 4.47 2.44 -8.44
C VAL A 22 3.81 2.04 -9.76
N ASN A 23 3.64 2.98 -10.69
CA ASN A 23 3.10 2.72 -12.02
C ASN A 23 3.96 1.74 -12.83
N GLU A 24 5.29 1.85 -12.74
CA GLU A 24 6.23 0.94 -13.40
C GLU A 24 6.10 -0.49 -12.88
N THR A 25 6.04 -0.68 -11.55
CA THR A 25 5.86 -2.01 -10.95
C THR A 25 4.56 -2.68 -11.39
N TYR A 26 3.50 -1.88 -11.62
CA TYR A 26 2.24 -2.36 -12.17
C TYR A 26 2.36 -2.73 -13.66
N ARG A 27 2.89 -1.81 -14.49
CA ARG A 27 3.05 -2.03 -15.95
C ARG A 27 3.89 -3.26 -16.26
N MET A 28 4.91 -3.55 -15.45
CA MET A 28 5.78 -4.71 -15.63
C MET A 28 5.16 -6.02 -15.12
N SER A 29 3.90 -6.03 -14.67
CA SER A 29 3.24 -7.19 -14.04
C SER A 29 3.94 -7.73 -12.77
N HIS A 30 5.00 -7.07 -12.30
CA HIS A 30 5.76 -7.46 -11.11
C HIS A 30 4.87 -7.44 -9.86
N LEU A 31 3.93 -6.49 -9.78
CA LEU A 31 3.00 -6.39 -8.67
C LEU A 31 2.10 -7.63 -8.58
N CYS A 32 1.41 -8.00 -9.65
CA CYS A 32 0.54 -9.18 -9.64
C CYS A 32 1.33 -10.46 -9.36
N GLN A 33 2.48 -10.62 -10.01
CA GLN A 33 3.35 -11.79 -9.80
C GLN A 33 3.80 -11.89 -8.33
N TRP A 34 4.20 -10.78 -7.73
CA TRP A 34 4.59 -10.73 -6.32
C TRP A 34 3.42 -11.02 -5.38
N VAL A 35 2.26 -10.38 -5.59
CA VAL A 35 1.06 -10.58 -4.77
C VAL A 35 0.57 -12.02 -4.82
N SER A 36 0.59 -12.64 -6.01
CA SER A 36 0.25 -14.05 -6.19
C SER A 36 1.15 -14.99 -5.40
N THR A 37 2.38 -14.62 -5.03
CA THR A 37 3.24 -15.48 -4.20
C THR A 37 2.70 -15.71 -2.79
N PHE A 38 1.86 -14.81 -2.28
CA PHE A 38 1.27 -14.91 -0.95
C PHE A 38 -0.08 -15.63 -0.94
N HIS A 39 -0.72 -15.78 -2.10
CA HIS A 39 -1.96 -16.54 -2.21
C HIS A 39 -1.67 -18.04 -1.95
N PRO A 40 -2.44 -18.73 -1.09
CA PRO A 40 -2.20 -20.15 -0.78
C PRO A 40 -2.06 -21.02 -2.03
N ASP A 41 -2.95 -20.82 -3.00
CA ASP A 41 -2.96 -21.55 -4.27
C ASP A 41 -2.17 -20.87 -5.40
N LYS A 42 -1.45 -19.78 -5.09
CA LYS A 42 -0.67 -18.98 -6.04
C LYS A 42 -1.47 -18.51 -7.26
N LEU A 43 -2.74 -18.19 -7.05
CA LEU A 43 -3.65 -17.80 -8.13
C LEU A 43 -3.20 -16.50 -8.79
N PRO A 44 -3.40 -16.35 -10.11
CA PRO A 44 -3.19 -15.07 -10.77
C PRO A 44 -4.18 -14.03 -10.24
N CYS A 45 -3.73 -12.79 -10.19
CA CYS A 45 -4.58 -11.64 -9.83
C CYS A 45 -4.44 -10.51 -10.85
N GLN A 46 -5.44 -9.64 -10.86
CA GLN A 46 -5.47 -8.42 -11.66
C GLN A 46 -5.86 -7.23 -10.79
N LEU A 47 -5.47 -6.03 -11.22
CA LEU A 47 -5.94 -4.80 -10.59
C LEU A 47 -7.43 -4.60 -10.92
N ASP A 48 -8.22 -4.30 -9.90
CA ASP A 48 -9.62 -3.93 -10.03
C ASP A 48 -9.77 -2.41 -9.90
N GLY A 49 -9.94 -1.75 -11.04
CA GLY A 49 -10.07 -0.30 -11.13
C GLY A 49 -8.72 0.43 -11.15
N THR A 50 -8.66 1.55 -10.44
CA THR A 50 -7.49 2.42 -10.32
C THR A 50 -6.92 2.38 -8.90
N PHE A 51 -5.79 3.05 -8.70
CA PHE A 51 -5.27 3.29 -7.35
C PHE A 51 -6.27 4.05 -6.47
N HIS A 52 -6.33 3.67 -5.20
CA HIS A 52 -7.02 4.36 -4.13
C HIS A 52 -6.00 5.16 -3.32
N HIS A 53 -5.98 6.49 -3.45
CA HIS A 53 -5.02 7.30 -2.71
C HIS A 53 -5.67 8.01 -1.52
N GLY A 54 -4.94 8.06 -0.41
CA GLY A 54 -5.10 9.07 0.63
C GLY A 54 -3.79 9.84 0.81
N ALA A 55 -3.79 10.87 1.65
CA ALA A 55 -2.65 11.78 1.82
C ALA A 55 -1.30 11.10 2.14
N PHE A 56 -1.30 9.87 2.67
CA PHE A 56 -0.07 9.16 3.08
C PHE A 56 0.04 7.74 2.53
N ASN A 57 -0.97 7.23 1.82
CA ASN A 57 -0.99 5.83 1.37
C ASN A 57 -1.68 5.70 0.00
N ALA A 58 -1.15 4.84 -0.86
CA ALA A 58 -1.88 4.31 -2.01
C ALA A 58 -2.27 2.86 -1.78
N GLY A 59 -3.54 2.54 -2.01
CA GLY A 59 -4.10 1.20 -2.06
C GLY A 59 -4.33 0.77 -3.50
N MET A 60 -4.01 -0.48 -3.82
CA MET A 60 -4.36 -1.13 -5.07
C MET A 60 -5.20 -2.35 -4.77
N LYS A 61 -6.41 -2.39 -5.30
CA LYS A 61 -7.31 -3.51 -5.13
C LYS A 61 -6.96 -4.60 -6.14
N MET A 62 -6.59 -5.77 -5.64
CA MET A 62 -6.21 -6.94 -6.44
C MET A 62 -7.32 -7.98 -6.35
N VAL A 63 -7.81 -8.46 -7.49
CA VAL A 63 -8.82 -9.50 -7.58
C VAL A 63 -8.18 -10.75 -8.17
N PHE A 64 -8.24 -11.84 -7.42
CA PHE A 64 -7.76 -13.16 -7.83
C PHE A 64 -8.80 -13.89 -8.68
N SER A 65 -8.37 -14.94 -9.39
CA SER A 65 -9.25 -15.73 -10.27
C SER A 65 -10.39 -16.45 -9.54
N ASP A 66 -10.27 -16.68 -8.23
CA ASP A 66 -11.31 -17.23 -7.36
C ASP A 66 -12.27 -16.16 -6.79
N ASN A 67 -12.11 -14.90 -7.21
CA ASN A 67 -12.77 -13.69 -6.70
C ASN A 67 -12.36 -13.27 -5.28
N THR A 68 -11.33 -13.90 -4.69
CA THR A 68 -10.70 -13.35 -3.49
C THR A 68 -10.15 -11.97 -3.83
N THR A 69 -10.34 -11.01 -2.91
CA THR A 69 -9.92 -9.62 -3.14
C THR A 69 -9.00 -9.18 -2.01
N TRP A 70 -7.82 -8.70 -2.39
CA TRP A 70 -6.83 -8.12 -1.50
C TRP A 70 -6.56 -6.65 -1.84
N MET A 71 -5.97 -5.92 -0.91
CA MET A 71 -5.48 -4.57 -1.11
C MET A 71 -3.98 -4.54 -0.82
N VAL A 72 -3.20 -4.09 -1.79
CA VAL A 72 -1.79 -3.74 -1.58
C VAL A 72 -1.73 -2.28 -1.18
N ARG A 73 -1.12 -1.97 -0.04
CA ARG A 73 -0.96 -0.62 0.46
C ARG A 73 0.52 -0.23 0.44
N PHE A 74 0.80 0.92 -0.15
CA PHE A 74 2.11 1.54 -0.20
C PHE A 74 2.06 2.87 0.55
N LEU A 75 3.12 3.20 1.27
CA LEU A 75 3.28 4.54 1.84
C LEU A 75 3.67 5.54 0.75
N CYS A 76 2.91 6.63 0.63
CA CYS A 76 3.27 7.73 -0.26
C CYS A 76 4.51 8.44 0.27
N VAL A 77 5.59 8.40 -0.51
CA VAL A 77 6.85 9.12 -0.27
C VAL A 77 6.65 10.60 -0.59
N GLY A 78 7.30 11.49 0.16
CA GLY A 78 7.15 12.95 0.03
C GLY A 78 6.15 13.59 1.01
N MET A 79 5.26 12.80 1.63
CA MET A 79 4.35 13.30 2.69
C MET A 79 4.74 12.80 4.09
N ALA A 80 5.75 11.93 4.18
CA ALA A 80 6.28 11.37 5.43
C ALA A 80 7.82 11.36 5.38
N LEU A 81 8.49 11.31 6.53
CA LEU A 81 9.93 11.05 6.55
C LEU A 81 10.20 9.68 5.90
N ASN A 82 10.85 9.71 4.73
CA ASN A 82 11.10 8.51 3.93
C ASN A 82 12.00 7.51 4.66
N ASP A 83 12.89 8.00 5.52
CA ASP A 83 13.81 7.18 6.33
C ASP A 83 13.09 6.26 7.32
N TYR A 84 11.81 6.52 7.60
CA TYR A 84 10.99 5.73 8.52
C TYR A 84 9.82 5.02 7.85
N ALA A 85 9.86 4.84 6.52
CA ALA A 85 8.76 4.22 5.79
C ALA A 85 8.50 2.78 6.26
N ASP A 86 9.55 1.97 6.43
CA ASP A 86 9.42 0.58 6.87
C ASP A 86 8.86 0.48 8.30
N GLU A 87 9.28 1.38 9.19
CA GLU A 87 8.79 1.51 10.56
C GLU A 87 7.30 1.86 10.59
N LYS A 88 6.86 2.78 9.72
CA LYS A 88 5.44 3.15 9.61
C LYS A 88 4.59 1.96 9.17
N VAL A 89 5.04 1.16 8.20
CA VAL A 89 4.34 -0.09 7.81
C VAL A 89 4.32 -1.07 8.98
N ALA A 90 5.46 -1.28 9.65
CA ALA A 90 5.54 -2.17 10.80
C ALA A 90 4.58 -1.77 11.93
N MET A 91 4.45 -0.46 12.20
CA MET A 91 3.53 0.09 13.19
C MET A 91 2.07 -0.13 12.79
N GLU A 92 1.68 0.12 11.54
CA GLU A 92 0.32 -0.13 11.04
C GLU A 92 -0.05 -1.62 11.18
N VAL A 93 0.84 -2.51 10.75
CA VAL A 93 0.62 -3.96 10.86
C VAL A 93 0.50 -4.41 12.31
N THR A 94 1.36 -3.90 13.19
CA THR A 94 1.32 -4.21 14.63
C THR A 94 0.01 -3.74 15.25
N ALA A 95 -0.43 -2.53 14.93
CA ALA A 95 -1.70 -1.98 15.41
C ALA A 95 -2.90 -2.79 14.92
N LEU A 96 -2.95 -3.15 13.63
CA LEU A 96 -4.00 -4.00 13.07
C LEU A 96 -4.06 -5.37 13.76
N ASN A 97 -2.90 -5.98 14.01
CA ASN A 97 -2.84 -7.25 14.71
C ASN A 97 -3.31 -7.14 16.17
N LEU A 98 -2.93 -6.08 16.86
CA LEU A 98 -3.39 -5.83 18.23
C LEU A 98 -4.91 -5.64 18.29
N ILE A 99 -5.48 -4.81 17.43
CA ILE A 99 -6.94 -4.57 17.38
C ILE A 99 -7.68 -5.87 17.08
N ARG A 100 -7.19 -6.65 16.10
CA ARG A 100 -7.80 -7.93 15.72
C ARG A 100 -7.82 -8.95 16.84
N THR A 101 -6.74 -9.03 17.61
CA THR A 101 -6.57 -10.03 18.68
C THR A 101 -7.20 -9.60 20.00
N SER A 102 -7.31 -8.30 20.24
CA SER A 102 -7.74 -7.75 21.53
C SER A 102 -9.16 -7.21 21.53
N THR A 103 -9.82 -7.11 20.38
CA THR A 103 -11.15 -6.51 20.26
C THR A 103 -12.04 -7.28 19.29
N VAL A 104 -13.34 -6.97 19.31
CA VAL A 104 -14.30 -7.45 18.30
C VAL A 104 -14.43 -6.52 17.09
N ILE A 105 -13.64 -5.44 17.05
CA ILE A 105 -13.68 -4.47 15.95
C ILE A 105 -13.14 -5.17 14.69
N PRO A 106 -13.92 -5.22 13.60
CA PRO A 106 -13.46 -5.84 12.38
C PRO A 106 -12.37 -4.98 11.74
N VAL A 107 -11.18 -5.55 11.58
CA VAL A 107 -10.04 -4.92 10.89
C VAL A 107 -9.50 -5.85 9.80
N PRO A 108 -8.80 -5.31 8.78
CA PRO A 108 -8.16 -6.13 7.75
C PRO A 108 -7.18 -7.15 8.31
N GLN A 109 -7.17 -8.34 7.70
CA GLN A 109 -6.10 -9.30 7.93
C GLN A 109 -4.90 -8.90 7.07
N VAL A 110 -3.73 -8.78 7.68
CA VAL A 110 -2.48 -8.63 6.93
C VAL A 110 -2.05 -10.01 6.44
N GLN A 111 -1.97 -10.19 5.12
CA GLN A 111 -1.52 -11.42 4.48
C GLN A 111 0.01 -11.47 4.37
N ALA A 112 0.60 -10.32 4.05
CA ALA A 112 2.04 -10.16 3.97
C ALA A 112 2.43 -8.70 4.18
N TRP A 113 3.65 -8.47 4.65
CA TRP A 113 4.28 -7.15 4.68
C TRP A 113 5.79 -7.34 4.77
N GLY A 114 6.56 -6.32 4.43
CA GLY A 114 8.00 -6.37 4.61
C GLY A 114 8.68 -5.06 4.24
N PRO A 115 9.92 -4.88 4.69
CA PRO A 115 10.68 -3.67 4.39
C PRO A 115 10.95 -3.55 2.88
N ALA A 116 11.09 -2.32 2.39
CA ALA A 116 11.35 -2.00 1.00
C ALA A 116 12.54 -2.81 0.43
N ALA A 117 13.60 -2.96 1.22
CA ALA A 117 14.82 -3.69 0.84
C ALA A 117 14.63 -5.21 0.65
N ARG A 118 13.51 -5.79 1.12
CA ARG A 118 13.25 -7.24 1.09
C ARG A 118 12.15 -7.64 0.11
N ASN A 119 11.60 -6.71 -0.66
CA ASN A 119 10.59 -7.01 -1.66
C ASN A 119 11.01 -6.49 -3.04
N PRO A 120 10.59 -7.16 -4.13
CA PRO A 120 11.02 -6.83 -5.49
C PRO A 120 10.50 -5.47 -5.98
N LEU A 121 9.57 -4.84 -5.26
CA LEU A 121 9.03 -3.52 -5.62
C LEU A 121 9.94 -2.40 -5.12
N GLY A 122 10.84 -2.66 -4.16
CA GLY A 122 11.70 -1.63 -3.57
C GLY A 122 10.93 -0.56 -2.82
N LEU A 123 9.70 -0.85 -2.41
CA LEU A 123 8.78 0.08 -1.76
C LEU A 123 8.23 -0.55 -0.47
N ALA A 124 8.17 0.24 0.59
CA ALA A 124 7.56 -0.18 1.85
C ALA A 124 6.06 -0.46 1.60
N SER A 125 5.63 -1.70 1.82
CA SER A 125 4.30 -2.16 1.44
C SER A 125 3.73 -3.25 2.35
N SER A 126 2.39 -3.34 2.37
CA SER A 126 1.66 -4.43 3.00
C SER A 126 0.54 -4.93 2.08
N VAL A 127 0.23 -6.22 2.17
CA VAL A 127 -0.86 -6.91 1.48
C VAL A 127 -1.89 -7.30 2.52
N GLN A 128 -3.13 -6.83 2.35
CA GLN A 128 -4.20 -6.98 3.33
C GLN A 128 -5.49 -7.49 2.67
N ASP A 129 -6.36 -8.15 3.41
CA ASP A 129 -7.69 -8.53 2.91
C ASP A 129 -8.55 -7.30 2.64
N ALA A 130 -9.21 -7.25 1.48
CA ALA A 130 -10.12 -6.15 1.15
C ALA A 130 -11.50 -6.27 1.83
N LYS A 131 -11.82 -7.41 2.47
CA LYS A 131 -13.16 -7.74 3.00
C LYS A 131 -13.69 -6.77 4.07
N THR A 132 -12.79 -6.19 4.87
CA THR A 132 -13.13 -5.20 5.91
C THR A 132 -12.82 -3.77 5.48
N LEU A 133 -12.20 -3.58 4.31
CA LEU A 133 -11.96 -2.29 3.67
C LEU A 133 -13.18 -1.90 2.82
N ASN A 134 -14.34 -1.71 3.44
CA ASN A 134 -15.43 -0.91 2.84
C ASN A 134 -15.08 0.59 2.90
N MET A 135 -13.88 0.94 2.45
CA MET A 135 -13.40 2.32 2.40
C MET A 135 -14.01 2.98 1.16
N ARG A 136 -15.17 3.63 1.34
CA ARG A 136 -15.59 4.74 0.49
C ARG A 136 -14.61 5.90 0.71
N LEU A 137 -13.43 5.81 0.11
CA LEU A 137 -12.54 6.96 0.00
C LEU A 137 -12.94 7.75 -1.23
N SER A 138 -13.74 8.80 -0.99
CA SER A 138 -13.98 9.88 -1.94
C SER A 138 -12.66 10.60 -2.20
N MET A 139 -12.35 10.78 -3.49
CA MET A 139 -11.11 11.38 -4.00
C MET A 139 -10.88 12.80 -3.46
N THR A 140 -9.67 13.05 -2.98
CA THR A 140 -9.02 14.37 -3.12
C THR A 140 -7.52 14.11 -3.26
N ALA A 141 -6.89 14.84 -4.17
CA ALA A 141 -5.56 14.59 -4.74
C ALA A 141 -4.44 14.51 -3.69
N CYS A 142 -3.36 13.78 -4.03
CA CYS A 142 -2.04 13.99 -3.44
C CYS A 142 -1.55 15.41 -3.71
#